data_AF-A0A498CYK4-F1
#
_entry.id   AF-A0A498CYK4-F1
#
_cell.length_a   1.000
_cell.length_b   1.000
_cell.length_c   1.000
_cell.angle_alpha   90.00
_cell.angle_beta   90.00
_cell.angle_gamma   90.00
#
_symmetry.space_group_name_H-M   'P 1'
#
loop_
_entity.id
_entity.type
_entity.pdbx_description
1 polymer ?
#
loop_
_entity_poly.entity_id
_entity_poly.type
_entity_poly.pdbx_seq_one_letter_code
_entity_poly.pdbx_strand_id
1 'polypeptide(L)'
;MPLQSDIQLKFLRHSPRDGLSIKNEHHFFTRIHLDPWLCLFILLTACLGLMTLYSASGQNTSMVLKQAMSFGIGFAVMFFLAQIPPKIYQALSPFFYVFGLLCLFAVFAFGEVRLGAKRWIGIPGFGSVQPSEFMKIAMPMAAAWILSRASIPPAMSKIFKALLLTFVPFLMIAKQPDLGTSALVLASGIFILF
;
A
#
# COMPACT_ATOMS: atom_id res chain seq x y z
N MET A 1 -29.01 53.08 -7.35
CA MET A 1 -28.31 51.79 -7.45
C MET A 1 -29.25 50.65 -7.95
N PRO A 2 -29.72 50.63 -9.21
CA PRO A 2 -30.46 49.47 -9.76
C PRO A 2 -29.64 48.56 -10.70
N LEU A 3 -28.51 49.04 -11.23
CA LEU A 3 -27.79 48.43 -12.36
C LEU A 3 -27.10 47.06 -12.06
N GLN A 4 -26.86 46.73 -10.79
CA GLN A 4 -26.11 45.54 -10.39
C GLN A 4 -26.97 44.27 -10.35
N SER A 5 -28.29 44.44 -10.19
CA SER A 5 -29.26 43.34 -10.15
C SER A 5 -29.51 42.73 -11.54
N ASP A 6 -29.57 43.57 -12.58
CA ASP A 6 -29.76 43.14 -13.97
C ASP A 6 -28.56 42.36 -14.50
N ILE A 7 -27.34 42.71 -14.08
CA ILE A 7 -26.12 41.99 -14.48
C ILE A 7 -26.12 40.58 -13.86
N GLN A 8 -26.52 40.45 -12.60
CA GLN A 8 -26.66 39.13 -11.95
C GLN A 8 -27.74 38.27 -12.61
N LEU A 9 -28.89 38.86 -12.96
CA LEU A 9 -29.97 38.16 -13.68
C LEU A 9 -29.55 37.76 -15.10
N LYS A 10 -28.77 38.60 -15.79
CA LYS A 10 -28.24 38.29 -17.13
C LYS A 10 -27.16 37.20 -17.07
N PHE A 11 -26.36 37.16 -16.01
CA PHE A 11 -25.36 36.12 -15.75
C PHE A 11 -26.01 34.77 -15.44
N LEU A 12 -27.05 34.74 -14.62
CA LEU A 12 -27.82 33.53 -14.31
C LEU A 12 -28.65 32.99 -15.50
N ARG A 13 -28.91 33.82 -16.53
CA ARG A 13 -29.51 33.37 -17.79
C ARG A 13 -28.52 32.74 -18.76
N HIS A 14 -27.24 33.11 -18.68
CA HIS A 14 -26.19 32.60 -19.59
C HIS A 14 -25.32 31.52 -18.97
N SER A 15 -25.41 31.28 -17.65
CA SER A 15 -24.86 30.05 -17.08
C SER A 15 -25.57 28.88 -17.74
N PRO A 16 -24.85 27.95 -18.39
CA PRO A 16 -25.44 26.72 -18.91
C PRO A 16 -26.18 26.03 -17.76
N ARG A 17 -27.51 26.19 -17.73
CA ARG A 17 -28.43 25.38 -16.92
C ARG A 17 -28.62 24.01 -17.54
N ASP A 18 -27.86 23.74 -18.59
CA ASP A 18 -27.76 22.42 -19.12
C ASP A 18 -26.94 21.66 -18.09
N GLY A 19 -27.65 20.85 -17.30
CA GLY A 19 -27.12 19.58 -16.83
C GLY A 19 -26.75 18.72 -18.02
N LEU A 20 -25.87 19.22 -18.90
CA LEU A 20 -24.83 18.48 -19.57
C LEU A 20 -24.11 17.76 -18.45
N SER A 21 -24.76 16.68 -18.01
CA SER A 21 -24.16 15.39 -17.77
C SER A 21 -22.87 15.42 -18.55
N ILE A 22 -21.78 15.74 -17.85
CA ILE A 22 -20.50 15.12 -18.14
C ILE A 22 -20.94 13.68 -18.20
N LYS A 23 -21.17 13.20 -19.42
CA LYS A 23 -21.57 11.83 -19.70
C LYS A 23 -20.33 11.11 -19.22
N ASN A 24 -20.35 10.77 -17.95
CA ASN A 24 -19.33 10.01 -17.30
C ASN A 24 -19.60 8.67 -17.93
N GLU A 25 -19.04 8.47 -19.13
CA GLU A 25 -18.97 7.19 -19.81
C GLU A 25 -18.41 6.31 -18.72
N HIS A 26 -19.30 5.58 -18.05
CA HIS A 26 -18.97 4.79 -16.88
C HIS A 26 -18.11 3.67 -17.42
N HIS A 27 -16.82 3.96 -17.59
CA HIS A 27 -15.85 3.00 -18.03
C HIS A 27 -15.98 1.85 -17.05
N PHE A 28 -16.14 0.64 -17.59
CA PHE A 28 -16.15 -0.61 -16.85
C PHE A 28 -15.07 -0.63 -15.75
N PHE A 29 -13.93 0.00 -16.02
CA PHE A 29 -12.81 0.23 -15.12
C PHE A 29 -13.12 1.04 -13.84
N THR A 30 -13.98 2.06 -13.90
CA THR A 30 -14.41 2.81 -12.70
C THR A 30 -15.25 1.95 -11.76
N ARG A 31 -16.00 0.96 -12.29
CA ARG A 31 -16.74 0.00 -11.47
C ARG A 31 -15.83 -1.03 -10.78
N ILE A 32 -14.65 -1.26 -11.34
CA ILE A 32 -13.69 -2.27 -10.87
C ILE A 32 -12.63 -1.65 -9.94
N HIS A 33 -12.69 -0.34 -9.66
CA HIS A 33 -11.73 0.37 -8.80
C HIS A 33 -10.25 0.17 -9.21
N LEU A 34 -10.00 -0.13 -10.49
CA LEU A 34 -8.66 -0.34 -11.03
C LEU A 34 -8.35 0.71 -12.10
N ASP A 35 -7.19 1.33 -11.97
CA ASP A 35 -6.65 2.23 -12.99
C ASP A 35 -6.00 1.40 -14.12
N PRO A 36 -6.52 1.47 -15.36
CA PRO A 36 -6.01 0.67 -16.47
C PRO A 36 -4.55 1.01 -16.82
N TRP A 37 -4.11 2.25 -16.63
CA TRP A 37 -2.74 2.66 -16.94
C TRP A 37 -1.74 2.08 -15.94
N LEU A 38 -2.06 2.14 -14.65
CA LEU A 38 -1.22 1.54 -13.61
C LEU A 38 -1.18 0.01 -13.77
N CYS A 39 -2.31 -0.62 -14.08
CA CYS A 39 -2.35 -2.07 -14.34
C CYS A 39 -1.45 -2.45 -15.52
N LEU A 40 -1.46 -1.68 -16.60
CA LEU A 40 -0.59 -1.90 -17.75
C LEU A 40 0.89 -1.82 -17.36
N PHE A 41 1.30 -0.79 -16.62
CA PHE A 41 2.71 -0.66 -16.19
C PHE A 41 3.15 -1.81 -15.26
N ILE A 42 2.28 -2.26 -14.36
CA ILE A 42 2.58 -3.40 -13.48
C ILE A 42 2.72 -4.69 -14.32
N LEU A 43 1.86 -4.91 -15.31
CA LEU A 43 1.98 -6.06 -16.21
C LEU A 43 3.26 -6.02 -17.04
N LEU A 44 3.62 -4.85 -17.58
CA LEU A 44 4.87 -4.68 -18.34
C LEU A 44 6.11 -4.97 -17.49
N THR A 45 6.16 -4.43 -16.27
CA THR A 45 7.27 -4.70 -15.34
C THR A 45 7.33 -6.16 -14.91
N ALA A 46 6.19 -6.82 -14.70
CA ALA A 46 6.14 -8.26 -14.44
C ALA A 46 6.67 -9.10 -15.61
N CYS A 47 6.27 -8.79 -16.85
CA CYS A 47 6.76 -9.46 -18.05
C CYS A 47 8.28 -9.27 -18.22
N LEU A 48 8.77 -8.04 -18.09
CA LEU A 48 10.21 -7.76 -18.14
C LEU A 48 10.96 -8.51 -17.04
N GLY A 49 10.40 -8.58 -15.82
CA GLY A 49 10.97 -9.37 -14.72
C GLY A 49 11.07 -10.87 -15.00
N LEU A 50 10.07 -11.46 -15.68
CA LEU A 50 10.13 -12.87 -16.08
C LEU A 50 11.18 -13.10 -17.18
N MET A 51 11.29 -12.18 -18.15
CA MET A 51 12.29 -12.27 -19.21
C MET A 51 13.71 -12.15 -18.65
N THR A 52 13.95 -11.20 -17.75
CA THR A 52 15.26 -11.05 -17.10
C THR A 52 15.59 -12.25 -16.22
N LEU A 53 14.62 -12.80 -15.49
CA LEU A 53 14.81 -14.02 -14.71
C LEU A 53 15.14 -15.24 -15.59
N TYR A 54 14.45 -15.42 -16.72
CA TYR A 54 14.76 -16.48 -17.67
C TYR A 54 16.19 -16.39 -18.19
N SER A 55 16.64 -15.18 -18.51
CA SER A 55 18.00 -14.91 -18.97
C SER A 55 19.05 -15.16 -17.87
N ALA A 56 18.82 -14.65 -16.65
CA ALA A 56 19.77 -14.72 -15.54
C ALA A 56 19.86 -16.12 -14.90
N SER A 57 18.78 -16.90 -14.94
CA SER A 57 18.72 -18.26 -14.35
C SER A 57 19.30 -19.34 -15.26
N GLY A 58 19.86 -18.98 -16.42
CA GLY A 58 20.37 -19.96 -17.39
C GLY A 58 19.26 -20.78 -18.04
N GLN A 59 18.12 -20.14 -18.37
CA GLN A 59 16.95 -20.76 -19.02
C GLN A 59 16.23 -21.81 -18.14
N ASN A 60 16.32 -21.70 -16.81
CA ASN A 60 15.62 -22.60 -15.91
C ASN A 60 14.11 -22.32 -15.87
N THR A 61 13.35 -23.05 -16.69
CA THR A 61 11.90 -22.89 -16.81
C THR A 61 11.16 -23.11 -15.49
N SER A 62 11.69 -23.95 -14.59
CA SER A 62 11.04 -24.23 -13.30
C SER A 62 11.03 -23.02 -12.36
N MET A 63 12.09 -22.20 -12.39
CA MET A 63 12.16 -20.95 -11.62
C MET A 63 11.21 -19.90 -12.18
N VAL A 64 11.16 -19.78 -13.51
CA VAL A 64 10.25 -18.86 -14.19
C VAL A 64 8.80 -19.22 -13.94
N LEU A 65 8.44 -20.52 -13.97
CA LEU A 65 7.09 -20.97 -13.67
C LEU A 65 6.69 -20.66 -12.23
N LYS A 66 7.58 -20.88 -11.25
CA LYS A 66 7.35 -20.50 -9.85
C LYS A 66 7.13 -18.99 -9.69
N GLN A 67 7.92 -18.17 -10.40
CA GLN A 67 7.76 -16.72 -10.38
C GLN A 67 6.44 -16.28 -11.03
N ALA A 68 6.08 -16.88 -12.17
CA ALA A 68 4.82 -16.60 -12.87
C ALA A 68 3.60 -16.96 -12.01
N MET A 69 3.63 -18.11 -11.32
CA MET A 69 2.58 -18.47 -10.35
C MET A 69 2.50 -17.47 -9.19
N SER A 70 3.64 -17.02 -8.68
CA SER A 70 3.69 -16.02 -7.60
C SER A 70 3.09 -14.68 -8.06
N PHE A 71 3.37 -14.25 -9.29
CA PHE A 71 2.72 -13.09 -9.90
C PHE A 71 1.22 -13.30 -10.08
N GLY A 72 0.78 -14.47 -10.56
CA GLY A 72 -0.64 -14.79 -10.69
C GLY A 72 -1.40 -14.69 -9.36
N ILE A 73 -0.84 -15.25 -8.28
CA ILE A 73 -1.39 -15.14 -6.92
C ILE A 73 -1.41 -13.67 -6.47
N GLY A 74 -0.32 -12.94 -6.69
CA GLY A 74 -0.23 -11.51 -6.36
C GLY A 74 -1.28 -10.66 -7.07
N PHE A 75 -1.50 -10.88 -8.37
CA PHE A 75 -2.51 -10.18 -9.15
C PHE A 75 -3.94 -10.53 -8.69
N ALA A 76 -4.20 -11.79 -8.35
CA ALA A 76 -5.48 -12.21 -7.80
C ALA A 76 -5.76 -11.49 -6.47
N VAL A 77 -4.80 -11.50 -5.54
CA VAL A 77 -4.90 -10.79 -4.26
C VAL A 77 -5.10 -9.29 -4.46
N MET A 78 -4.33 -8.67 -5.36
CA MET A 78 -4.49 -7.26 -5.72
C MET A 78 -5.90 -6.96 -6.22
N PHE A 79 -6.45 -7.79 -7.11
CA PHE A 79 -7.79 -7.60 -7.65
C PHE A 79 -8.87 -7.67 -6.56
N PHE A 80 -8.78 -8.65 -5.65
CA PHE A 80 -9.71 -8.76 -4.52
C PHE A 80 -9.61 -7.57 -3.56
N LEU A 81 -8.39 -7.17 -3.19
CA LEU A 81 -8.16 -6.03 -2.30
C LEU A 81 -8.63 -4.71 -2.92
N ALA A 82 -8.48 -4.54 -4.24
CA ALA A 82 -8.96 -3.35 -4.94
C ALA A 82 -10.49 -3.15 -4.83
N GLN A 83 -11.26 -4.23 -4.65
CA GLN A 83 -12.72 -4.13 -4.48
C GLN A 83 -13.14 -3.67 -3.07
N ILE A 84 -12.23 -3.69 -2.09
CA ILE A 84 -12.56 -3.35 -0.71
C ILE A 84 -12.51 -1.82 -0.55
N PRO A 85 -13.56 -1.18 -0.02
CA PRO A 85 -13.59 0.27 0.15
C PRO A 85 -12.53 0.78 1.16
N PRO A 86 -11.92 1.94 0.92
CA PRO A 86 -10.91 2.57 1.80
C PRO A 86 -11.29 2.69 3.27
N LYS A 87 -12.59 2.84 3.57
CA LYS A 87 -13.11 2.96 4.94
C LYS A 87 -12.85 1.69 5.78
N ILE A 88 -12.87 0.51 5.16
CA ILE A 88 -12.59 -0.75 5.85
C ILE A 88 -11.11 -0.81 6.22
N TYR A 89 -10.22 -0.43 5.31
CA TYR A 89 -8.79 -0.35 5.58
C TYR A 89 -8.49 0.60 6.73
N GLN A 90 -9.13 1.78 6.76
CA GLN A 90 -8.99 2.72 7.87
C GLN A 90 -9.44 2.13 9.21
N ALA A 91 -10.54 1.37 9.25
CA ALA A 91 -11.01 0.72 10.47
C ALA A 91 -10.06 -0.42 10.92
N LEU A 92 -9.48 -1.15 9.98
CA LEU A 92 -8.59 -2.29 10.24
C LEU A 92 -7.13 -1.88 10.55
N SER A 93 -6.71 -0.67 10.15
CA SER A 93 -5.34 -0.15 10.35
C SER A 93 -4.71 -0.47 11.71
N PRO A 94 -5.33 -0.16 12.87
CA PRO A 94 -4.70 -0.44 14.17
C PRO A 94 -4.52 -1.93 14.43
N PHE A 95 -5.49 -2.77 14.05
CA PHE A 95 -5.40 -4.23 14.21
C PHE A 95 -4.33 -4.82 13.29
N PHE A 96 -4.24 -4.34 12.05
CA PHE A 96 -3.25 -4.80 11.08
C PHE A 96 -1.82 -4.43 11.49
N TYR A 97 -1.63 -3.27 12.12
CA TYR A 97 -0.35 -2.88 12.70
C TYR A 97 0.07 -3.76 13.87
N VAL A 98 -0.84 -4.03 14.81
CA VAL A 98 -0.56 -4.94 15.93
C VAL A 98 -0.27 -6.35 15.42
N PHE A 99 -1.03 -6.83 14.44
CA PHE A 99 -0.77 -8.10 13.76
C PHE A 99 0.64 -8.13 13.16
N GLY A 100 1.04 -7.09 12.41
CA GLY A 100 2.39 -6.98 11.85
C GLY A 100 3.50 -7.00 12.91
N LEU A 101 3.30 -6.32 14.05
CA LEU A 101 4.23 -6.35 15.17
C LEU A 101 4.33 -7.75 15.81
N LEU A 102 3.20 -8.42 15.99
CA LEU A 102 3.17 -9.80 16.48
C LEU A 102 3.88 -10.75 15.53
N CYS A 103 3.70 -10.60 14.22
CA CYS A 103 4.43 -11.39 13.23
C CYS A 103 5.94 -11.12 13.29
N LEU A 104 6.38 -9.87 13.47
CA LEU A 104 7.80 -9.54 13.68
C LEU A 104 8.35 -10.18 14.96
N PHE A 105 7.56 -10.18 16.04
CA PHE A 105 7.93 -10.86 17.28
C PHE A 105 8.03 -12.38 17.08
N ALA A 106 7.11 -12.96 16.32
CA ALA A 106 7.13 -14.39 15.98
C ALA A 106 8.40 -14.79 15.21
N VAL A 107 8.98 -13.92 14.37
CA VAL A 107 10.28 -14.19 13.72
C VAL A 107 11.40 -14.32 14.74
N PHE A 108 11.39 -13.54 15.83
CA PHE A 108 12.43 -13.66 16.85
C PHE A 108 12.39 -15.02 17.56
N ALA A 109 11.20 -15.59 17.75
CA ALA A 109 11.00 -16.88 18.41
C ALA A 109 11.16 -18.08 17.45
N PHE A 110 10.56 -18.01 16.26
CA PHE A 110 10.39 -19.15 15.33
C PHE A 110 11.07 -18.94 13.97
N GLY A 111 11.80 -17.84 13.78
CA GLY A 111 12.44 -17.51 12.51
C GLY A 111 13.57 -18.47 12.16
N GLU A 112 13.56 -18.94 10.92
CA GLU A 112 14.66 -19.73 10.35
C GLU A 112 15.82 -18.82 9.98
N VAL A 113 17.06 -19.26 10.28
CA VAL A 113 18.27 -18.58 9.81
C VAL A 113 18.47 -18.95 8.33
N ARG A 114 18.31 -17.98 7.43
CA ARG A 114 18.66 -18.13 6.02
C ARG A 114 19.69 -17.07 5.65
N LEU A 115 20.75 -17.47 4.96
CA LEU A 115 21.85 -16.57 4.55
C LEU A 115 22.42 -15.72 5.72
N GLY A 116 22.50 -16.31 6.92
CA GLY A 116 23.03 -15.64 8.12
C GLY A 116 22.06 -14.72 8.86
N ALA A 117 20.77 -14.64 8.47
CA ALA A 117 19.79 -13.80 9.14
C ALA A 117 18.47 -14.54 9.42
N LYS A 118 17.85 -14.26 10.58
CA LYS A 118 16.54 -14.78 10.97
C LYS A 118 15.43 -13.84 10.49
N ARG A 119 14.84 -14.14 9.34
CA ARG A 119 13.90 -13.22 8.65
C ARG A 119 12.67 -13.92 8.08
N TRP A 120 12.78 -15.22 7.88
CA TRP A 120 11.78 -16.03 7.21
C TRP A 120 11.14 -16.99 8.20
N ILE A 121 9.81 -17.03 8.18
CA ILE A 121 9.06 -18.09 8.86
C ILE A 121 8.67 -19.09 7.77
N GLY A 122 9.22 -20.30 7.87
CA GLY A 122 8.79 -21.42 7.03
C GLY A 122 7.40 -21.87 7.44
N ILE A 123 6.42 -21.74 6.56
CA ILE A 123 5.10 -22.35 6.74
C ILE A 123 5.09 -23.66 5.94
N PRO A 124 4.95 -24.82 6.60
CA PRO A 124 4.89 -26.10 5.92
C PRO A 124 3.80 -26.09 4.83
N GLY A 125 4.17 -26.39 3.59
CA GLY A 125 3.25 -26.45 2.43
C GLY A 125 2.92 -25.12 1.74
N PHE A 126 3.11 -23.96 2.39
CA PHE A 126 2.83 -22.63 1.81
C PHE A 126 4.08 -21.84 1.42
N GLY A 127 5.27 -22.31 1.81
CA GLY A 127 6.54 -21.66 1.51
C GLY A 127 7.05 -20.80 2.67
N SER A 128 7.94 -19.86 2.38
CA SER A 128 8.51 -18.98 3.39
C SER A 128 7.84 -17.61 3.34
N VAL A 129 7.32 -17.14 4.47
CA VAL A 129 6.72 -15.81 4.59
C VAL A 129 7.67 -14.89 5.34
N GLN A 130 7.82 -13.65 4.87
CA GLN A 130 8.64 -12.63 5.50
C GLN A 130 7.73 -11.63 6.25
N PRO A 131 7.70 -11.65 7.59
CA PRO A 131 6.80 -10.81 8.37
C PRO A 131 6.96 -9.30 8.19
N SER A 132 8.16 -8.84 7.85
CA SER A 132 8.41 -7.42 7.57
C SER A 132 7.67 -6.91 6.32
N GLU A 133 7.23 -7.80 5.43
CA GLU A 133 6.41 -7.43 4.27
C GLU A 133 5.04 -6.88 4.70
N PHE A 134 4.40 -7.49 5.71
CA PHE A 134 3.16 -6.97 6.27
C PHE A 134 3.36 -5.59 6.91
N MET A 135 4.51 -5.39 7.57
CA MET A 135 4.82 -4.13 8.23
C MET A 135 4.97 -2.98 7.21
N LYS A 136 5.50 -3.22 6.00
CA LYS A 136 5.61 -2.17 4.96
C LYS A 136 4.27 -1.56 4.58
N ILE A 137 3.17 -2.30 4.71
CA ILE A 137 1.82 -1.81 4.44
C ILE A 137 1.15 -1.31 5.74
N ALA A 138 1.31 -2.04 6.83
CA ALA A 138 0.66 -1.71 8.09
C ALA A 138 1.14 -0.40 8.72
N MET A 139 2.44 -0.09 8.58
CA MET A 139 3.03 1.13 9.13
C MET A 139 2.40 2.40 8.54
N PRO A 140 2.41 2.61 7.20
CA PRO A 140 1.80 3.80 6.62
C PRO A 140 0.29 3.86 6.87
N MET A 141 -0.41 2.73 6.85
CA MET A 141 -1.84 2.68 7.18
C MET A 141 -2.15 3.12 8.61
N ALA A 142 -1.32 2.74 9.59
CA ALA A 142 -1.47 3.13 10.98
C ALA A 142 -1.12 4.60 11.21
N ALA A 143 -0.05 5.08 10.59
CA ALA A 143 0.33 6.50 10.64
C ALA A 143 -0.80 7.39 10.07
N ALA A 144 -1.32 7.05 8.89
CA ALA A 144 -2.44 7.75 8.27
C ALA A 144 -3.71 7.69 9.13
N TRP A 145 -3.98 6.56 9.79
CA TRP A 145 -5.12 6.41 10.69
C TRP A 145 -5.05 7.38 11.89
N ILE A 146 -3.88 7.49 12.55
CA ILE A 146 -3.67 8.40 13.68
C ILE A 146 -3.87 9.86 13.24
N LEU A 147 -3.30 10.22 12.09
CA LEU A 147 -3.38 11.58 11.55
C LEU A 147 -4.79 11.94 11.07
N SER A 148 -5.51 10.99 10.45
CA SER A 148 -6.90 11.22 9.98
C SER A 148 -7.89 11.56 11.10
N ARG A 149 -7.58 11.19 12.35
CA ARG A 149 -8.37 11.48 13.55
C ARG A 149 -7.85 12.70 14.32
N ALA A 150 -6.86 13.42 13.79
CA ALA A 150 -6.34 14.64 14.38
C ALA A 150 -7.13 15.85 13.90
N SER A 151 -7.40 16.78 14.82
CA SER A 151 -7.75 18.15 14.46
C SER A 151 -6.61 18.74 13.63
N ILE A 152 -6.95 19.54 12.62
CA ILE A 152 -5.95 20.24 11.80
C ILE A 152 -5.74 21.63 12.43
N PRO A 153 -4.50 22.06 12.75
CA PRO A 153 -3.24 21.32 12.62
C PRO A 153 -3.05 20.26 13.72
N PRO A 154 -2.36 19.12 13.42
CA PRO A 154 -2.14 18.07 14.39
C PRO A 154 -1.29 18.56 15.56
N ALA A 155 -1.76 18.32 16.79
CA ALA A 155 -0.99 18.63 17.99
C ALA A 155 0.37 17.90 17.98
N MET A 156 1.41 18.56 18.50
CA MET A 156 2.77 17.99 18.61
C MET A 156 2.81 16.63 19.30
N SER A 157 1.88 16.38 20.23
CA SER A 157 1.73 15.09 20.92
C SER A 157 1.34 13.95 19.97
N LYS A 158 0.56 14.21 18.91
CA LYS A 158 0.18 13.21 17.91
C LYS A 158 1.32 12.92 16.93
N ILE A 159 2.09 13.95 16.56
CA ILE A 159 3.31 13.80 15.76
C ILE A 159 4.31 12.92 16.51
N PHE A 160 4.53 13.19 17.81
CA PHE A 160 5.41 12.37 18.64
C PHE A 160 4.93 10.91 18.76
N LYS A 161 3.62 10.69 18.92
CA LYS A 161 3.04 9.33 18.94
C LYS A 161 3.26 8.58 17.62
N ALA A 162 3.04 9.23 16.49
CA ALA A 162 3.25 8.63 15.17
C ALA A 162 4.74 8.33 14.90
N LEU A 163 5.64 9.20 15.35
CA LEU A 163 7.08 8.97 15.29
C LEU A 163 7.49 7.77 16.15
N LEU A 164 7.00 7.69 17.39
CA LEU A 164 7.24 6.55 18.28
C LEU A 164 6.74 5.23 17.66
N LEU A 165 5.52 5.26 17.09
CA LEU A 165 4.91 4.12 16.42
C LEU A 165 5.72 3.67 15.18
N THR A 166 6.42 4.58 14.53
CA THR A 166 7.33 4.29 13.41
C THR A 166 8.66 3.68 13.88
N PHE A 167 9.21 4.19 14.97
CA PHE A 167 10.51 3.75 15.49
C PHE A 167 10.49 2.32 16.05
N VAL A 168 9.38 1.89 16.67
CA VAL A 168 9.25 0.53 17.21
C VAL A 168 9.49 -0.58 16.16
N PRO A 169 8.74 -0.65 15.05
CA PRO A 169 8.94 -1.68 14.03
C PRO A 169 10.28 -1.50 13.30
N PHE A 170 10.75 -0.26 13.11
CA PHE A 170 12.08 0.01 12.55
C PHE A 170 13.17 -0.69 13.36
N LEU A 171 13.20 -0.50 14.68
CA LEU A 171 14.20 -1.11 15.56
C LEU A 171 14.08 -2.64 15.60
N MET A 172 12.86 -3.18 15.57
CA MET A 172 12.63 -4.62 15.50
C MET A 172 13.19 -5.23 14.21
N ILE A 173 12.98 -4.59 13.07
CA ILE A 173 13.49 -5.09 11.78
C ILE A 173 15.01 -4.90 11.67
N ALA A 174 15.54 -3.77 12.17
CA ALA A 174 16.99 -3.53 12.19
C ALA A 174 17.75 -4.59 13.00
N LYS A 175 17.13 -5.14 14.05
CA LYS A 175 17.66 -6.28 14.82
C LYS A 175 17.61 -7.62 14.06
N GLN A 176 16.85 -7.74 12.97
CA GLN A 176 16.73 -8.94 12.12
C GLN A 176 17.77 -8.95 10.97
N PRO A 177 18.96 -8.39 11.24
CA PRO A 177 19.87 -7.77 10.28
C PRO A 177 19.31 -7.14 8.99
N ASP A 178 18.02 -6.82 8.88
CA ASP A 178 17.34 -6.38 7.64
C ASP A 178 17.43 -4.87 7.42
N LEU A 179 18.62 -4.36 7.12
CA LEU A 179 18.83 -2.91 6.98
C LEU A 179 17.97 -2.29 5.87
N GLY A 180 17.90 -2.91 4.69
CA GLY A 180 17.10 -2.40 3.57
C GLY A 180 15.61 -2.28 3.89
N THR A 181 15.02 -3.31 4.50
CA THR A 181 13.60 -3.29 4.87
C THR A 181 13.32 -2.33 6.02
N SER A 182 14.23 -2.24 7.00
CA SER A 182 14.07 -1.27 8.10
C SER A 182 14.06 0.17 7.58
N ALA A 183 14.94 0.51 6.64
CA ALA A 183 14.99 1.83 6.02
C ALA A 183 13.70 2.16 5.25
N LEU A 184 13.14 1.20 4.49
CA LEU A 184 11.87 1.39 3.78
C LEU A 184 10.70 1.64 4.74
N VAL A 185 10.61 0.88 5.84
CA VAL A 185 9.57 1.06 6.86
C VAL A 185 9.70 2.43 7.52
N LEU A 186 10.93 2.83 7.89
CA LEU A 186 11.18 4.15 8.47
C LEU A 186 10.79 5.29 7.51
N ALA A 187 11.25 5.21 6.25
CA ALA A 187 10.92 6.19 5.22
C ALA A 187 9.41 6.30 5.00
N SER A 188 8.69 5.16 4.94
CA SER A 188 7.23 5.15 4.75
C SER A 188 6.48 5.85 5.88
N GLY A 189 6.94 5.70 7.13
CA GLY A 189 6.33 6.37 8.28
C GLY A 189 6.60 7.87 8.32
N ILE A 190 7.83 8.26 8.02
CA ILE A 190 8.24 9.66 7.98
C ILE A 190 7.52 10.40 6.85
N PHE A 191 7.41 9.81 5.67
CA PHE A 191 6.77 10.44 4.50
C PHE A 191 5.30 10.79 4.73
N ILE A 192 4.62 10.16 5.69
CA ILE A 192 3.23 10.47 6.03
C ILE A 192 3.10 11.66 6.99
N LEU A 193 4.17 12.00 7.71
CA LEU A 193 4.20 13.13 8.62
C LEU A 193 4.46 14.46 7.90
N PHE A 194 5.00 14.41 6.69
CA PHE A 194 5.34 15.57 5.85
C PHE A 194 4.39 15.67 4.65
#